data_AF-A0A3D2FN87-F1
#
_entry.id   AF-A0A3D2FN87-F1
#
_cell.length_a   1.000
_cell.length_b   1.000
_cell.length_c   1.000
_cell.angle_alpha   90.00
_cell.angle_beta   90.00
_cell.angle_gamma   90.00
#
_symmetry.space_group_name_H-M   'P 1'
#
loop_
_entity.id
_entity.type
_entity.pdbx_description
1 polymer ?
#
loop_
_entity_poly.entity_id
_entity_poly.type
_entity_poly.pdbx_seq_one_letter_code
_entity_poly.pdbx_strand_id
1 'polypeptide(L)' 'MENNQNTEHSIKFRPDYQWPEKNAQRDCPKCNEPMQRQENGPEYYGKPWWCHSCQWQYSEEELSD' A
#
# COMPACT_ATOMS: atom_id res chain seq x y z
N MET A 1 -5.02 33.94 -25.53
CA MET A 1 -5.67 33.13 -24.49
C MET A 1 -4.66 32.07 -24.09
N GLU A 2 -3.96 32.30 -22.97
CA GLU A 2 -2.91 31.41 -22.47
C GLU A 2 -3.51 30.11 -21.96
N ASN A 3 -3.12 28.99 -22.58
CA ASN A 3 -3.46 27.64 -22.11
C ASN A 3 -2.60 27.29 -20.89
N ASN A 4 -2.96 27.84 -19.73
CA ASN A 4 -2.43 27.42 -18.43
C ASN A 4 -3.31 26.31 -17.84
N GLN A 5 -3.33 25.14 -18.47
CA GLN A 5 -3.67 23.89 -17.78
C GLN A 5 -2.38 23.25 -17.29
N ASN A 6 -1.68 23.96 -16.41
CA ASN A 6 -0.64 23.35 -15.59
C ASN A 6 -1.37 22.48 -14.54
N THR A 7 -1.67 21.23 -14.91
CA THR A 7 -2.15 20.20 -13.99
C THR A 7 -0.96 19.50 -13.33
N GLU A 8 0.10 20.23 -12.94
CA GLU A 8 1.30 19.66 -12.29
C GLU A 8 1.08 19.29 -10.81
N HIS A 9 -0.15 19.34 -10.34
CA HIS A 9 -0.52 18.74 -9.07
C HIS A 9 -1.47 17.58 -9.37
N SER A 10 -0.91 16.50 -9.91
CA SER A 10 -1.50 15.18 -9.66
C SER A 10 -1.47 15.02 -8.14
N ILE A 11 -2.56 15.39 -7.48
CA ILE A 11 -2.78 15.14 -6.06
C ILE A 11 -2.64 13.63 -5.95
N LYS A 12 -1.44 13.17 -5.57
CA LYS A 12 -1.22 11.77 -5.25
C LYS A 12 -2.04 11.52 -4.01
N PHE A 13 -3.27 11.06 -4.21
CA PHE A 13 -4.20 10.71 -3.14
C PHE A 13 -3.74 9.44 -2.39
N ARG A 14 -2.65 8.83 -2.87
CA ARG A 14 -2.02 7.65 -2.30
C ARG A 14 -0.67 8.03 -1.69
N PRO A 15 -0.40 7.62 -0.44
CA PRO A 15 0.96 7.64 0.10
C PRO A 15 1.89 6.81 -0.78
N ASP A 16 3.15 7.23 -0.95
CA ASP A 16 4.17 6.47 -1.68
C ASP A 16 4.64 5.25 -0.85
N TYR A 17 3.72 4.32 -0.57
CA TYR A 17 4.03 3.07 0.12
C TYR A 17 4.93 2.19 -0.75
N GLN A 18 5.95 1.60 -0.13
CA GLN A 18 6.73 0.56 -0.78
C GLN A 18 5.86 -0.68 -0.95
N TRP A 19 5.68 -1.09 -2.20
CA TRP A 19 4.95 -2.32 -2.51
C TRP A 19 5.91 -3.51 -2.52
N PRO A 20 5.58 -4.59 -1.81
CA PRO A 20 6.32 -5.84 -1.87
C PRO A 20 6.40 -6.41 -3.28
N GLU A 21 7.44 -7.20 -3.51
CA GLU A 21 7.54 -8.07 -4.68
C GLU A 21 6.35 -9.03 -4.77
N LYS A 22 6.04 -9.52 -5.98
CA LYS A 22 4.89 -10.41 -6.20
C LYS A 22 4.95 -11.71 -5.39
N ASN A 23 6.15 -12.15 -5.02
CA ASN A 23 6.39 -13.37 -4.23
C ASN A 23 6.70 -13.08 -2.77
N ALA A 24 6.58 -11.82 -2.32
CA ALA A 24 6.77 -11.52 -0.92
C ALA A 24 5.69 -12.21 -0.10
N GLN A 25 6.09 -12.84 0.99
CA GLN A 25 5.22 -13.34 2.04
C GLN A 25 5.63 -12.67 3.34
N ARG A 26 4.64 -12.25 4.13
CA ARG A 26 4.91 -11.57 5.39
C ARG A 26 3.83 -11.93 6.40
N ASP A 27 4.27 -12.16 7.63
CA ASP A 27 3.40 -12.54 8.74
C ASP A 27 2.98 -11.31 9.53
N CYS A 28 1.77 -11.34 10.10
CA CYS A 28 1.25 -10.24 10.89
C CYS A 28 2.00 -10.14 12.22
N PRO A 29 2.52 -8.95 12.61
CA PRO A 29 3.28 -8.80 13.86
C PRO A 29 2.42 -8.99 15.12
N LYS A 30 1.08 -8.95 14.99
CA LYS A 30 0.15 -9.13 16.11
C LYS A 30 -0.27 -10.58 16.33
N CYS A 31 -0.53 -11.33 15.26
CA CYS A 31 -1.07 -12.69 15.36
C CYS A 31 -0.16 -13.78 14.76
N ASN A 32 0.97 -13.40 14.13
CA ASN A 32 1.88 -14.30 13.42
C ASN A 32 1.21 -15.14 12.32
N GLU A 33 0.07 -14.68 11.79
CA GLU A 33 -0.58 -15.32 10.65
C GLU A 33 -0.15 -14.69 9.33
N PRO A 34 -0.10 -15.48 8.24
CA PRO A 34 0.32 -14.99 6.93
C PRO A 34 -0.66 -13.93 6.41
N MET A 35 -0.12 -12.78 6.00
CA MET A 35 -0.91 -11.68 5.45
C MET A 35 -1.13 -11.84 3.96
N GLN A 36 -2.29 -11.35 3.50
CA GLN A 36 -2.61 -11.26 2.08
C GLN A 36 -2.00 -10.00 1.49
N ARG A 37 -1.05 -10.18 0.57
CA ARG A 37 -0.51 -9.12 -0.27
C ARG A 37 -1.59 -8.59 -1.21
N GLN A 38 -1.85 -7.30 -1.15
CA GLN A 38 -2.77 -6.59 -2.04
C GLN A 38 -2.06 -6.23 -3.34
N GLU A 39 -2.80 -6.12 -4.44
CA GLU A 39 -2.22 -5.66 -5.70
C GLU A 39 -2.03 -4.14 -5.71
N ASN A 40 -0.91 -3.69 -6.27
CA ASN A 40 -0.62 -2.26 -6.47
C ASN A 40 -1.45 -1.73 -7.65
N GLY A 41 -2.76 -1.63 -7.45
CA GLY A 41 -3.69 -1.08 -8.42
C GLY A 41 -3.73 0.44 -8.34
N PRO A 42 -3.96 1.15 -9.45
CA PRO A 42 -4.16 2.61 -9.43
C PRO A 42 -5.42 3.02 -8.63
N GLU A 43 -6.35 2.09 -8.45
CA GLU A 43 -7.61 2.28 -7.70
C GLU A 43 -7.50 1.82 -6.24
N TYR A 44 -6.37 1.23 -5.84
CA TYR A 44 -6.17 0.70 -4.50
C TYR A 44 -5.45 1.73 -3.62
N TYR A 45 -6.18 2.25 -2.61
CA TYR A 45 -5.70 3.30 -1.70
C TYR A 45 -5.28 2.78 -0.32
N GLY A 46 -5.27 1.45 -0.14
CA GLY A 46 -4.87 0.82 1.11
C GLY A 46 -3.36 0.57 1.20
N LYS A 47 -2.96 -0.10 2.28
CA LYS A 47 -1.57 -0.57 2.46
C LYS A 47 -1.37 -1.93 1.77
N PRO A 48 -0.13 -2.28 1.39
CA PRO A 48 0.16 -3.51 0.65
C PRO A 48 -0.18 -4.80 1.39
N TRP A 49 -0.18 -4.82 2.72
CA TRP A 49 -0.44 -6.03 3.50
C TRP A 49 -1.77 -5.97 4.21
N TRP A 50 -2.58 -7.00 4.03
CA TRP A 50 -3.85 -7.16 4.70
C TRP A 50 -3.84 -8.42 5.56
N CYS A 51 -4.05 -8.28 6.86
CA CYS A 51 -4.27 -9.40 7.76
C CYS A 51 -5.78 -9.63 7.93
N HIS A 52 -6.29 -10.79 7.48
CA HIS A 52 -7.71 -11.15 7.64
C HIS A 52 -8.10 -11.38 9.10
N SER A 53 -7.20 -11.95 9.90
CA SER A 53 -7.45 -12.26 11.30
C SER A 53 -7.52 -11.03 12.18
N CYS A 54 -6.62 -10.07 11.96
CA CYS A 54 -6.63 -8.78 12.67
C CYS A 54 -7.52 -7.73 12.01
N GLN A 55 -7.99 -7.99 10.78
CA GLN A 55 -8.67 -7.01 9.93
C GLN A 55 -7.88 -5.70 9.81
N TRP A 56 -6.56 -5.82 9.72
CA TRP A 56 -5.62 -4.71 9.79
C TRP A 56 -4.74 -4.62 8.55
N GLN A 57 -4.35 -3.39 8.24
CA GLN A 57 -3.51 -3.07 7.09
C GLN A 57 -2.13 -2.62 7.54
N TYR A 58 -1.09 -3.13 6.89
CA TYR A 58 0.30 -2.81 7.21
C TYR A 58 1.06 -2.40 5.95
N SER A 59 1.91 -1.38 6.06
CA SER A 59 2.88 -1.06 5.02
C SER A 59 4.15 -1.86 5.22
N GLU A 60 4.93 -2.03 4.15
CA GLU A 60 6.23 -2.72 4.23
C GLU A 60 7.16 -2.06 5.26
N GLU A 61 7.06 -0.74 5.38
CA GLU A 61 7.81 0.10 6.31
C GLU A 61 7.48 -0.23 7.78
N GLU A 62 6.20 -0.44 8.10
CA GLU A 62 5.76 -0.80 9.45
C GLU A 62 6.18 -2.22 9.85
N LEU A 63 6.50 -3.07 8.89
CA LEU A 63 6.90 -4.46 9.09
C LEU A 63 8.41 -4.67 9.02
N SER A 64 9.18 -3.61 8.74
CA SER A 64 10.64 -3.67 8.58
C SER A 64 11.39 -3.04 9.76
N ASP A 65 10.69 -2.70 10.85
CA ASP A 65 11.23 -2.17 12.10
C ASP A 65 11.42 -3.25 13.16
#